data_AF-A0A1G0UPE4-F1
#
_entry.id   AF-A0A1G0UPE4-F1
#
_cell.length_a   1.000
_cell.length_b   1.000
_cell.length_c   1.000
_cell.angle_alpha   90.00
_cell.angle_beta   90.00
_cell.angle_gamma   90.00
#
_symmetry.space_group_name_H-M   'P 1'
#
loop_
_entity.id
_entity.type
_entity.pdbx_description
1 polymer ?
#
loop_
_entity_poly.entity_id
_entity_poly.type
_entity_poly.pdbx_seq_one_letter_code
_entity_poly.pdbx_strand_id
1 'polypeptide(L)'
;MFVFFVVFLFGAAYSLNTGNPDGKDIFIEKKCTMCHSVETAGIECKKKDAVDLSKTGDTYDAGFISKYLTREEKIADKQHKVTLKSSDEELKVLSDWLGSLKSKENGQ
;
A
#
# COMPACT_ATOMS: atom_id res chain seq x y z
N MET A 1 8.80 18.02 50.79
CA MET A 1 9.43 16.92 50.01
C MET A 1 8.33 16.28 49.18
N PHE A 2 8.16 16.72 47.94
CA PHE A 2 7.07 16.27 47.06
C PHE A 2 7.56 15.11 46.19
N VAL A 3 7.09 13.90 46.48
CA VAL A 3 7.43 12.70 45.72
C VAL A 3 6.38 12.51 44.65
N PHE A 4 6.68 12.97 43.43
CA PHE A 4 5.90 12.66 42.23
C PHE A 4 6.34 11.30 41.69
N PHE A 5 5.69 10.21 42.11
CA PHE A 5 5.74 8.95 41.35
C PHE A 5 4.68 9.02 40.26
N VAL A 6 5.05 9.59 39.12
CA VAL A 6 4.25 9.50 37.89
C VAL A 6 4.37 8.06 37.38
N VAL A 7 3.31 7.29 37.57
CA VAL A 7 3.14 5.98 36.94
C VAL A 7 2.99 6.21 35.44
N PHE A 8 4.08 6.01 34.68
CA PHE A 8 4.04 6.02 33.23
C PHE A 8 3.44 4.69 32.74
N LEU A 9 2.11 4.62 32.71
CA LEU A 9 1.39 3.64 31.93
C LEU A 9 1.67 3.93 30.45
N PHE A 10 2.67 3.25 29.88
CA PHE A 10 2.77 3.11 28.43
C PHE A 10 1.62 2.20 27.96
N GLY A 11 0.43 2.76 27.89
CA GLY A 11 -0.68 2.21 27.14
C GLY A 11 -0.40 2.41 25.65
N ALA A 12 0.47 1.56 25.09
CA ALA A 12 0.47 1.37 23.64
C ALA A 12 -0.84 0.65 23.31
N ALA A 13 -1.87 1.43 22.98
CA ALA A 13 -3.05 0.91 22.29
C ALA A 13 -2.60 0.47 20.90
N TYR A 14 -2.02 -0.72 20.81
CA TYR A 14 -2.10 -1.47 19.56
C TYR A 14 -3.58 -1.76 19.38
N SER A 15 -4.22 -0.97 18.52
CA SER A 15 -5.48 -1.37 17.90
C SER A 15 -5.22 -2.73 17.29
N LEU A 16 -5.60 -3.79 18.00
CA LEU A 16 -5.72 -5.12 17.43
C LEU A 16 -6.85 -5.02 16.41
N ASN A 17 -6.53 -4.58 15.20
CA ASN A 17 -7.40 -4.73 14.07
C ASN A 17 -7.45 -6.24 13.79
N THR A 18 -8.39 -6.93 14.41
CA THR A 18 -8.69 -8.34 14.14
C THR A 18 -9.48 -8.51 12.83
N GLY A 19 -9.48 -7.49 11.96
CA GLY A 19 -9.91 -7.57 10.57
C GLY A 19 -8.72 -7.87 9.66
N ASN A 20 -8.98 -8.48 8.50
CA ASN A 20 -7.97 -8.65 7.45
C ASN A 20 -7.20 -7.33 7.23
N PRO A 21 -5.86 -7.38 7.05
CA PRO A 21 -5.06 -6.17 6.87
C PRO A 21 -5.60 -5.36 5.68
N ASP A 22 -5.72 -4.04 5.84
CA ASP A 22 -6.17 -3.17 4.74
C ASP A 22 -5.09 -3.15 3.63
N GLY A 23 -5.50 -2.98 2.38
CA GLY A 23 -4.54 -2.95 1.25
C GLY A 23 -3.50 -1.83 1.39
N LYS A 24 -3.88 -0.71 2.03
CA LYS A 24 -2.97 0.39 2.37
C LYS A 24 -1.91 -0.04 3.39
N ASP A 25 -2.29 -0.83 4.39
CA ASP A 25 -1.37 -1.32 5.42
C ASP A 25 -0.36 -2.28 4.80
N ILE A 26 -0.82 -3.22 3.96
CA ILE A 26 0.05 -4.14 3.23
C ILE A 26 1.03 -3.37 2.34
N PHE A 27 0.59 -2.31 1.66
CA PHE A 27 1.46 -1.48 0.82
C PHE A 27 2.64 -0.89 1.62
N ILE A 28 2.37 -0.41 2.84
CA ILE A 28 3.40 0.16 3.73
C ILE A 28 4.30 -0.95 4.28
N GLU A 29 3.72 -2.04 4.79
CA GLU A 29 4.44 -3.17 5.37
C GLU A 29 5.37 -3.86 4.37
N LYS A 30 4.91 -4.04 3.12
CA LYS A 30 5.70 -4.61 2.02
C LYS A 30 6.66 -3.62 1.38
N LYS A 31 6.80 -2.41 1.94
CA LYS A 31 7.77 -1.38 1.55
C LYS A 31 7.59 -0.88 0.12
N CYS A 32 6.37 -0.88 -0.42
CA CYS A 32 6.08 -0.31 -1.73
C CYS A 32 6.42 1.19 -1.80
N THR A 33 6.36 1.88 -0.64
CA THR A 33 6.76 3.29 -0.43
C THR A 33 8.23 3.60 -0.75
N MET A 34 9.07 2.58 -0.97
CA MET A 34 10.47 2.77 -1.38
C MET A 34 10.63 3.19 -2.85
N CYS A 35 9.61 2.97 -3.67
CA CYS A 35 9.62 3.29 -5.10
C CYS A 35 8.32 3.96 -5.58
N HIS A 36 7.24 3.86 -4.81
CA HIS A 36 5.92 4.33 -5.20
C HIS A 36 5.32 5.28 -4.17
N SER A 37 4.60 6.29 -4.66
CA SER A 37 3.69 7.10 -3.86
C SER A 37 2.24 6.72 -4.17
N VAL A 38 1.33 7.11 -3.27
CA VAL A 38 -0.12 7.12 -3.48
C VAL A 38 -0.64 8.41 -2.87
N GLU A 39 -0.52 9.51 -3.61
CA GLU A 39 -0.87 10.86 -3.14
C GLU A 39 -2.33 10.96 -2.68
N THR A 40 -3.26 10.31 -3.41
CA THR A 40 -4.69 10.25 -3.04
C THR A 40 -4.96 9.58 -1.69
N ALA A 41 -4.03 8.73 -1.22
CA ALA A 41 -4.09 8.07 0.08
C ALA A 41 -3.14 8.70 1.11
N GLY A 42 -2.49 9.83 0.79
CA GLY A 42 -1.52 10.52 1.64
C GLY A 42 -0.22 9.73 1.84
N ILE A 43 0.14 8.86 0.91
CA ILE A 43 1.38 8.07 0.97
C ILE A 43 2.44 8.70 0.09
N GLU A 44 3.55 9.08 0.71
CA GLU A 44 4.69 9.68 0.03
C GLU A 44 5.86 8.69 -0.12
N CYS A 45 6.63 8.88 -1.18
CA CYS A 45 7.93 8.24 -1.36
C CYS A 45 9.02 9.30 -1.26
N LYS A 46 10.11 8.99 -0.55
CA LYS A 46 11.23 9.92 -0.37
C LYS A 46 12.10 10.10 -1.63
N LYS A 47 11.88 9.30 -2.66
CA LYS A 47 12.65 9.36 -3.91
C LYS A 47 11.97 10.28 -4.91
N LYS A 48 12.79 11.04 -5.64
CA LYS A 48 12.32 11.98 -6.68
C LYS A 48 11.75 11.29 -7.91
N ASP A 49 12.16 10.05 -8.18
CA ASP A 49 11.72 9.21 -9.30
C ASP A 49 10.60 8.23 -8.89
N ALA A 50 9.88 8.53 -7.81
CA ALA A 50 8.76 7.71 -7.38
C ALA A 50 7.65 7.70 -8.42
N VAL A 51 7.11 6.52 -8.68
CA VAL A 51 5.94 6.36 -9.55
C VAL A 51 4.68 6.44 -8.68
N ASP A 52 3.86 7.46 -8.90
CA ASP A 52 2.57 7.60 -8.22
C ASP A 52 1.55 6.60 -8.77
N LEU A 53 0.90 5.87 -7.85
CA LEU A 53 -0.09 4.84 -8.17
C LEU A 53 -1.52 5.27 -7.86
N SER A 54 -1.75 6.54 -7.51
CA SER A 54 -3.09 7.10 -7.21
C SER A 54 -4.16 6.86 -8.27
N LYS A 55 -3.77 6.54 -9.49
CA LYS A 55 -4.65 6.33 -10.65
C LYS A 55 -4.41 5.00 -11.35
N THR A 56 -3.68 4.07 -10.72
CA THR A 56 -3.32 2.81 -11.38
C THR A 56 -4.54 1.97 -11.77
N GLY A 57 -5.63 2.08 -11.00
CA GLY A 57 -6.91 1.42 -11.26
C GLY A 57 -7.67 1.94 -12.48
N ASP A 58 -7.28 3.11 -13.04
CA ASP A 58 -7.86 3.60 -14.30
C ASP A 58 -7.39 2.76 -15.49
N THR A 59 -6.20 2.16 -15.39
CA THR A 59 -5.55 1.44 -16.49
C THR A 59 -5.52 -0.08 -16.25
N TYR A 60 -5.37 -0.51 -15.00
CA TYR A 60 -5.13 -1.90 -14.66
C TYR A 60 -6.11 -2.38 -13.59
N ASP A 61 -6.69 -3.56 -13.81
CA ASP A 61 -7.49 -4.23 -12.80
C ASP A 61 -6.63 -5.01 -11.79
N ALA A 62 -7.24 -5.45 -10.70
CA ALA A 62 -6.59 -6.18 -9.62
C ALA A 62 -5.94 -7.51 -10.09
N GLY A 63 -6.53 -8.18 -11.09
CA GLY A 63 -6.01 -9.43 -11.63
C GLY A 63 -4.74 -9.23 -12.46
N PHE A 64 -4.68 -8.15 -13.24
CA PHE A 64 -3.45 -7.76 -13.91
C PHE A 64 -2.37 -7.31 -12.92
N ILE A 65 -2.76 -6.48 -11.94
CA ILE A 65 -1.83 -5.95 -10.93
C ILE A 65 -1.16 -7.09 -10.16
N SER A 66 -1.91 -8.10 -9.70
CA SER A 66 -1.34 -9.23 -8.96
C SER A 66 -0.27 -9.97 -9.77
N LYS A 67 -0.58 -10.29 -11.03
CA LYS A 67 0.35 -10.92 -11.96
C LYS A 67 1.56 -10.05 -12.29
N TYR A 68 1.38 -8.75 -12.38
CA TYR A 68 2.50 -7.83 -12.62
C TYR A 68 3.47 -7.80 -11.42
N LEU A 69 2.93 -7.78 -10.19
CA LEU A 69 3.70 -7.81 -8.95
C LEU A 69 4.46 -9.13 -8.75
N THR A 70 3.93 -10.26 -9.26
CA THR A 70 4.61 -11.56 -9.30
C THR A 70 5.47 -11.78 -10.55
N ARG A 71 5.47 -10.81 -11.48
CA ARG A 71 6.20 -10.80 -12.77
C ARG A 71 5.72 -11.81 -13.81
N GLU A 72 4.50 -12.30 -13.68
CA GLU A 72 3.81 -13.09 -14.71
C GLU A 72 3.39 -12.22 -15.90
N GLU A 73 3.14 -10.93 -15.66
CA GLU A 73 2.77 -9.94 -16.68
C GLU A 73 3.81 -8.82 -16.83
N LYS A 74 3.67 -8.03 -17.89
CA LYS A 74 4.57 -6.91 -18.23
C LYS A 74 3.81 -5.66 -18.61
N ILE A 75 4.40 -4.51 -18.32
CA ILE A 75 3.96 -3.20 -18.82
C ILE A 75 5.01 -2.74 -19.82
N ALA A 76 4.64 -2.56 -21.09
CA ALA A 76 5.57 -2.18 -22.17
C ALA A 76 6.86 -3.02 -22.17
N ASP A 77 6.70 -4.35 -22.15
CA ASP A 77 7.77 -5.36 -22.09
C ASP A 77 8.68 -5.34 -20.84
N LYS A 78 8.35 -4.50 -19.84
CA LYS A 78 9.08 -4.42 -18.57
C LYS A 78 8.30 -5.08 -17.45
N GLN A 79 8.95 -5.99 -16.71
CA GLN A 79 8.42 -6.55 -15.47
C GLN A 79 8.58 -5.57 -14.31
N HIS A 80 7.81 -5.78 -13.23
CA HIS A 80 8.01 -5.05 -11.99
C HIS A 80 9.44 -5.25 -11.44
N LYS A 81 10.06 -4.18 -10.93
CA LYS A 81 11.50 -4.17 -10.57
C LYS A 81 11.87 -5.23 -9.52
N VAL A 82 10.92 -5.66 -8.69
CA VAL A 82 11.09 -6.73 -7.71
C VAL A 82 9.90 -7.68 -7.78
N THR A 83 10.11 -8.96 -7.54
CA THR A 83 8.97 -9.86 -7.29
C THR A 83 8.46 -9.59 -5.88
N LEU A 84 7.17 -9.30 -5.74
CA LEU A 84 6.55 -9.12 -4.43
C LEU A 84 6.50 -10.47 -3.70
N LYS A 85 6.97 -10.48 -2.45
CA LYS A 85 6.87 -11.64 -1.57
C LYS A 85 5.75 -11.40 -0.54
N SER A 86 4.64 -12.09 -0.71
CA SER A 86 3.44 -12.00 0.15
C SER A 86 2.68 -13.33 0.09
N SER A 87 1.72 -13.54 0.99
CA SER A 87 0.74 -14.61 0.80
C SER A 87 -0.22 -14.28 -0.34
N ASP A 88 -0.99 -15.27 -0.79
CA ASP A 88 -2.00 -15.08 -1.84
C ASP A 88 -3.12 -14.14 -1.37
N GLU A 89 -3.49 -14.22 -0.10
CA GLU A 89 -4.48 -13.33 0.53
C GLU A 89 -3.97 -11.89 0.56
N GLU A 90 -2.73 -11.67 1.02
CA GLU A 90 -2.12 -10.35 1.05
C GLU A 90 -1.98 -9.76 -0.37
N LEU A 91 -1.56 -10.58 -1.34
CA LEU A 91 -1.43 -10.17 -2.74
C LEU A 91 -2.78 -9.75 -3.30
N LYS A 92 -3.82 -10.52 -3.02
CA LYS A 92 -5.18 -10.21 -3.45
C LYS A 92 -5.67 -8.90 -2.86
N VAL A 93 -5.57 -8.72 -1.55
CA VAL A 93 -6.02 -7.50 -0.86
C VAL A 93 -5.27 -6.26 -1.35
N LEU A 94 -3.95 -6.37 -1.51
CA LEU A 94 -3.14 -5.29 -2.06
C LEU A 94 -3.54 -4.94 -3.50
N SER A 95 -3.72 -5.95 -4.34
CA SER A 95 -4.05 -5.74 -5.76
C SER A 95 -5.45 -5.19 -5.95
N ASP A 96 -6.42 -5.64 -5.14
CA ASP A 96 -7.78 -5.09 -5.10
C ASP A 96 -7.77 -3.62 -4.70
N TRP A 97 -7.02 -3.26 -3.66
CA TRP A 97 -6.89 -1.88 -3.24
C TRP A 97 -6.24 -1.02 -4.32
N LEU A 98 -5.13 -1.44 -4.91
CA LEU A 98 -4.48 -0.72 -6.02
C LEU A 98 -5.42 -0.56 -7.22
N GLY A 99 -6.16 -1.62 -7.60
CA GLY A 99 -7.15 -1.56 -8.69
C GLY A 99 -8.34 -0.65 -8.41
N SER A 100 -8.60 -0.32 -7.14
CA SER A 100 -9.61 0.66 -6.73
C SER A 100 -9.14 2.12 -6.81
N LEU A 101 -7.82 2.36 -6.91
CA LEU A 101 -7.23 3.70 -7.00
C LEU A 101 -7.44 4.28 -8.40
N LYS A 102 -8.55 4.99 -8.55
CA LYS A 102 -8.99 5.61 -9.80
C LYS A 102 -8.94 7.12 -9.70
N SER A 103 -8.81 7.80 -10.85
CA SER A 103 -9.12 9.22 -10.92
C SER A 103 -10.50 9.43 -10.30
N LYS A 104 -10.65 10.43 -9.42
CA LYS A 104 -12.00 10.87 -9.05
C LYS A 104 -12.75 11.14 -10.35
N GLU A 105 -13.82 10.41 -10.61
CA GLU A 105 -14.79 10.82 -11.62
C GLU A 105 -15.20 12.23 -11.20
N ASN A 106 -14.79 13.23 -11.96
CA ASN A 106 -15.35 14.57 -11.86
C ASN A 106 -16.79 14.47 -12.39
N GLY A 107 -17.67 13.89 -11.58
CA GLY A 107 -19.10 14.12 -11.64
C GLY A 107 -19.42 15.33 -10.76
N GLN A 108 -19.21 16.52 -11.32
CA GLN A 108 -20.06 17.73 -11.27
C GLN A 108 -19.24 19.02 -11.46
#